data_AF-A0A3M1VFB5-F1
#
_entry.id   AF-A0A3M1VFB5-F1
#
_cell.length_a   1.000
_cell.length_b   1.000
_cell.length_c   1.000
_cell.angle_alpha   90.00
_cell.angle_beta   90.00
_cell.angle_gamma   90.00
#
_symmetry.space_group_name_H-M   'P 1'
#
loop_
_entity.id
_entity.type
_entity.pdbx_description
1 polymer ?
#
loop_
_entity_poly.entity_id
_entity_poly.type
_entity_poly.pdbx_seq_one_letter_code
_entity_poly.pdbx_strand_id
1 'polypeptide(L)'
;MSADSVIVVEALVGAVTAIALMLGMGIKLSLNLRGVTFAALTGAAAIIGAFFYLMAAERERISLVVAVTSLYPLITILLAVIFLQEQLALRHIAGVVCAVTAIVLLSG
;
A
#
# COMPACT_ATOMS: atom_id res chain seq x y z
N MET A 1 0.62 -22.65 0.37
CA MET A 1 1.18 -21.83 1.46
C MET A 1 0.03 -20.97 1.96
N SER A 2 -0.27 -20.96 3.25
CA SER A 2 -1.35 -20.14 3.80
C SER A 2 -0.95 -18.67 3.87
N ALA A 3 -1.89 -17.74 3.62
CA ALA A 3 -1.70 -16.30 3.79
C ALA A 3 -1.01 -15.93 5.12
N ASP A 4 -1.37 -16.60 6.22
CA ASP A 4 -0.79 -16.37 7.55
C ASP A 4 0.74 -16.54 7.57
N SER A 5 1.24 -17.58 6.90
CA SER A 5 2.68 -17.85 6.84
C SER A 5 3.41 -16.81 6.00
N VAL A 6 2.79 -16.32 4.92
CA VAL A 6 3.37 -15.28 4.06
C VAL A 6 3.54 -13.98 4.83
N ILE A 7 2.52 -13.56 5.57
CA ILE A 7 2.54 -12.30 6.34
C ILE A 7 3.59 -12.34 7.45
N VAL A 8 3.70 -13.47 8.15
CA VAL A 8 4.72 -13.63 9.20
C VAL A 8 6.12 -13.54 8.61
N VAL A 9 6.37 -14.23 7.48
CA VAL A 9 7.68 -14.17 6.81
C VAL A 9 7.97 -12.77 6.28
N GLU A 10 6.99 -12.10 5.67
CA GLU A 10 7.13 -10.71 5.19
C GLU A 10 7.49 -9.76 6.33
N ALA A 11 6.81 -9.86 7.47
CA ALA A 11 7.10 -9.03 8.64
C ALA A 11 8.52 -9.29 9.20
N LEU A 12 8.94 -10.55 9.27
CA LEU A 12 10.29 -10.91 9.74
C LEU A 12 11.37 -10.41 8.77
N VAL A 13 11.20 -10.64 7.47
CA VAL A 13 12.13 -10.16 6.44
C VAL A 13 12.21 -8.64 6.48
N GLY A 14 11.06 -7.96 6.53
CA GLY A 14 10.99 -6.50 6.63
C GLY A 14 11.74 -5.96 7.86
N ALA A 15 11.55 -6.57 9.03
CA ALA A 15 12.26 -6.18 10.26
C ALA A 15 13.78 -6.41 10.14
N VAL A 16 14.20 -7.56 9.62
CA VAL A 16 15.63 -7.87 9.41
C VAL A 16 16.26 -6.88 8.43
N THR A 17 15.60 -6.60 7.31
CA THR A 17 16.08 -5.62 6.31
C THR A 17 16.17 -4.22 6.91
N ALA A 18 15.17 -3.79 7.68
CA ALA A 18 15.18 -2.50 8.35
C ALA A 18 16.36 -2.37 9.34
N ILE A 19 16.61 -3.40 10.16
CA ILE A 19 17.74 -3.43 11.09
C ILE A 19 19.08 -3.40 10.34
N ALA A 20 19.24 -4.21 9.29
CA ALA A 20 20.46 -4.24 8.49
C ALA A 20 20.76 -2.88 7.85
N LEU A 21 19.73 -2.20 7.32
CA LEU A 21 19.86 -0.86 6.75
C LEU A 21 20.21 0.19 7.82
N MET A 22 19.58 0.12 8.99
CA MET A 22 19.89 1.03 10.11
C MET A 22 21.36 0.91 10.55
N LEU A 23 21.86 -0.32 10.67
CA LEU A 23 23.26 -0.58 11.02
C LEU A 23 24.23 -0.14 9.91
N GLY A 24 23.90 -0.42 8.65
CA GLY A 24 24.76 -0.07 7.51
C GLY A 24 24.84 1.43 7.22
N MET A 25 23.76 2.18 7.48
CA MET A 25 23.69 3.63 7.23
C MET A 25 23.97 4.47 8.49
N GLY A 26 24.20 3.84 9.64
CA GLY A 26 24.43 4.56 10.91
C GLY A 26 23.26 5.46 11.34
N ILE A 27 22.03 5.10 10.96
CA ILE A 27 20.84 5.91 11.22
C ILE A 27 20.59 5.93 12.72
N LYS A 28 20.64 7.12 13.32
CA LYS A 28 20.31 7.31 14.73
C LYS A 28 18.80 7.26 14.92
N LEU A 29 18.34 6.44 15.85
CA LEU A 29 16.92 6.32 16.18
C LEU A 29 16.44 7.61 16.83
N SER A 30 15.69 8.42 16.09
CA SER A 30 15.04 9.61 16.62
C SER A 30 13.62 9.26 17.08
N LEU A 31 13.43 9.17 18.39
CA LEU A 31 12.13 8.85 18.99
C LEU A 31 11.27 10.11 19.15
N ASN A 32 11.00 10.79 18.03
CA ASN A 32 10.03 11.88 18.01
C ASN A 32 8.62 11.28 18.00
N LEU A 33 7.77 11.69 18.95
CA LEU A 33 6.40 11.18 19.08
C LEU A 33 5.63 11.24 17.75
N ARG A 34 5.74 12.35 17.01
CA ARG A 34 5.07 12.53 15.73
C ARG A 34 5.57 11.53 14.67
N GLY A 35 6.88 11.31 14.62
CA GLY A 35 7.49 10.34 13.72
C GLY A 35 7.10 8.90 14.05
N VAL A 36 7.10 8.55 15.34
CA VAL A 36 6.67 7.23 15.82
C VAL A 36 5.20 6.98 15.51
N THR A 37 4.32 7.97 15.72
CA THR A 37 2.90 7.82 15.39
C THR A 37 2.69 7.61 13.89
N PHE A 38 3.34 8.41 13.02
CA PHE A 38 3.23 8.20 11.58
C PHE A 38 3.78 6.83 11.14
N ALA A 39 4.95 6.43 11.65
CA ALA A 39 5.54 5.13 11.35
C ALA A 39 4.64 3.96 11.77
N ALA A 40 4.03 4.05 12.96
CA ALA A 40 3.08 3.06 13.46
C ALA A 40 1.83 2.98 12.57
N LEU A 41 1.25 4.12 12.19
CA LEU A 41 0.09 4.16 11.30
C LEU A 41 0.39 3.59 9.92
N THR A 42 1.53 3.95 9.33
CA THR A 42 1.95 3.41 8.03
C THR A 42 2.23 1.91 8.09
N GLY A 43 2.89 1.45 9.16
CA GLY A 43 3.17 0.02 9.35
C GLY A 43 1.90 -0.80 9.54
N ALA A 44 0.96 -0.31 10.36
CA ALA A 44 -0.34 -0.95 10.55
C ALA A 44 -1.12 -1.01 9.22
N ALA A 45 -1.19 0.09 8.48
CA ALA A 45 -1.87 0.14 7.19
C ALA A 45 -1.25 -0.83 6.18
N ALA A 46 0.08 -0.96 6.15
CA ALA A 46 0.78 -1.89 5.27
C ALA A 46 0.44 -3.36 5.59
N ILE A 47 0.52 -3.76 6.86
CA ILE A 47 0.23 -5.14 7.29
C ILE A 47 -1.24 -5.49 7.04
N ILE A 48 -2.16 -4.58 7.39
CA ILE A 48 -3.60 -4.78 7.15
C ILE A 48 -3.88 -4.89 5.64
N GLY A 49 -3.26 -4.01 4.84
CA GLY A 49 -3.38 -4.04 3.38
C GLY A 49 -2.86 -5.34 2.77
N ALA A 50 -1.68 -5.80 3.19
CA ALA A 50 -1.11 -7.07 2.75
C ALA A 50 -2.00 -8.26 3.11
N PHE A 51 -2.59 -8.27 4.32
CA PHE A 51 -3.53 -9.30 4.73
C PHE A 51 -4.75 -9.38 3.81
N PHE A 52 -5.42 -8.24 3.54
CA PHE A 52 -6.57 -8.22 2.64
C PHE A 52 -6.19 -8.54 1.19
N TYR A 53 -5.02 -8.11 0.74
CA TYR A 53 -4.51 -8.43 -0.59
C TYR A 53 -4.33 -9.94 -0.77
N LEU A 54 -3.65 -10.60 0.17
CA LEU A 54 -3.41 -12.05 0.10
C LEU A 54 -4.73 -12.82 0.20
N MET A 55 -5.64 -12.41 1.08
CA MET A 55 -6.96 -13.02 1.19
C MET A 55 -7.79 -12.89 -0.10
N ALA A 56 -7.69 -11.75 -0.79
CA ALA A 56 -8.32 -11.55 -2.09
C ALA A 56 -7.65 -12.40 -3.18
N ALA A 57 -6.32 -12.48 -3.18
CA ALA A 57 -5.53 -13.27 -4.12
C ALA A 57 -5.78 -14.78 -3.99
N GLU A 58 -6.16 -15.27 -2.80
CA GLU A 58 -6.58 -16.66 -2.59
C GLU A 58 -7.99 -16.95 -3.10
N ARG A 59 -8.88 -15.95 -3.18
CA ARG A 59 -10.31 -16.11 -3.52
C ARG A 59 -10.62 -15.80 -4.98
N GLU A 60 -9.89 -14.86 -5.56
CA GLU A 60 -10.14 -14.31 -6.90
C GLU A 60 -8.95 -14.50 -7.83
N ARG A 61 -9.14 -14.20 -9.12
CA ARG A 61 -8.03 -14.22 -10.08
C ARG A 61 -6.97 -13.18 -9.70
N ILE A 62 -5.72 -13.61 -9.54
CA ILE A 62 -4.59 -12.72 -9.21
C ILE A 62 -4.53 -11.53 -10.17
N SER A 63 -4.77 -11.73 -11.47
CA SER A 63 -4.80 -10.65 -12.47
C SER A 63 -5.81 -9.54 -12.15
N LEU A 64 -6.98 -9.91 -11.60
CA LEU A 64 -8.01 -8.95 -11.18
C LEU A 64 -7.62 -8.24 -9.88
N VAL A 65 -7.15 -9.00 -8.88
CA VAL A 65 -6.73 -8.46 -7.59
C VAL A 65 -5.59 -7.46 -7.77
N VAL A 66 -4.59 -7.78 -8.60
CA VAL A 66 -3.48 -6.87 -8.94
C VAL A 66 -3.99 -5.64 -9.67
N ALA A 67 -4.90 -5.78 -10.63
CA ALA A 67 -5.43 -4.63 -11.37
C ALA A 67 -6.18 -3.66 -10.45
N VAL A 68 -7.04 -4.16 -9.57
CA VAL A 68 -7.79 -3.33 -8.61
C VAL A 68 -6.87 -2.67 -7.60
N THR A 69 -5.90 -3.41 -7.05
CA THR A 69 -4.98 -2.89 -6.03
C THR A 69 -3.96 -1.90 -6.59
N SER A 70 -3.62 -2.00 -7.88
CA SER A 70 -2.80 -1.00 -8.61
C SER A 70 -3.47 0.38 -8.69
N LEU A 71 -4.73 0.50 -8.28
CA LEU A 71 -5.46 1.78 -8.20
C LEU A 71 -5.29 2.51 -6.87
N TYR A 72 -4.37 2.05 -6.00
CA TYR A 72 -3.95 2.82 -4.84
C TYR A 72 -3.62 4.31 -5.14
N PRO A 73 -3.09 4.71 -6.34
CA PRO A 73 -2.88 6.12 -6.64
C PRO A 73 -4.17 6.95 -6.62
N LEU A 74 -5.34 6.35 -6.93
CA LEU A 74 -6.62 7.04 -6.84
C LEU A 74 -6.97 7.40 -5.40
N ILE A 75 -6.71 6.48 -4.47
CA ILE A 75 -6.88 6.72 -3.03
C ILE A 75 -5.92 7.83 -2.60
N THR A 76 -4.66 7.78 -3.03
CA THR A 76 -3.67 8.83 -2.74
C THR A 76 -4.11 10.20 -3.26
N ILE A 77 -4.62 10.28 -4.49
CA ILE A 77 -5.14 11.52 -5.07
C ILE A 77 -6.32 12.05 -4.26
N LEU A 78 -7.26 11.18 -3.89
CA LEU A 78 -8.43 11.56 -3.08
C LEU A 78 -7.99 12.08 -1.70
N LEU A 79 -7.03 11.43 -1.06
CA LEU A 79 -6.44 11.91 0.18
C LEU A 79 -5.73 13.26 -0.01
N ALA A 80 -4.98 13.46 -1.10
CA ALA A 80 -4.31 14.73 -1.39
C ALA A 80 -5.32 15.88 -1.58
N VAL A 81 -6.44 15.64 -2.28
CA VAL A 81 -7.50 16.64 -2.44
C VAL A 81 -8.15 16.97 -1.09
N ILE A 82 -8.47 15.96 -0.28
CA ILE A 82 -9.16 16.17 1.01
C ILE A 82 -8.24 16.84 2.03
N PHE A 83 -7.04 16.29 2.24
CA PHE A 83 -6.14 16.70 3.32
C PHE A 83 -5.17 17.81 2.93
N LEU A 84 -4.67 17.82 1.68
CA LEU A 84 -3.72 18.83 1.20
C LEU A 84 -4.40 19.95 0.40
N GLN A 85 -5.70 19.81 0.07
CA GLN A 85 -6.46 20.78 -0.74
C GLN A 85 -5.83 21.03 -2.12
N GLU A 86 -5.16 20.02 -2.69
CA GLU A 86 -4.57 20.11 -4.02
C GLU A 86 -5.65 20.12 -5.12
N GLN A 87 -5.44 20.94 -6.16
CA GLN A 87 -6.35 20.99 -7.30
C GLN A 87 -6.11 19.84 -8.27
N LEU A 88 -7.20 19.13 -8.61
CA LEU A 88 -7.15 18.02 -9.56
C LEU A 88 -6.91 18.52 -10.99
N ALA A 89 -5.73 18.22 -11.53
CA ALA A 89 -5.50 18.38 -12.96
C ALA A 89 -6.43 17.44 -13.76
N LEU A 90 -6.97 17.92 -14.89
CA LEU A 90 -7.82 17.13 -15.82
C LEU A 90 -7.21 15.78 -16.22
N ARG A 91 -5.87 15.69 -16.22
CA ARG A 91 -5.12 14.45 -16.49
C ARG A 91 -5.40 13.35 -15.44
N HIS A 92 -5.53 13.72 -14.16
CA HIS A 92 -5.87 12.76 -13.11
C HIS A 92 -7.27 12.19 -13.31
N ILE A 93 -8.24 13.03 -13.68
CA ILE A 93 -9.61 12.60 -13.97
C ILE A 93 -9.63 11.64 -15.16
N ALA A 94 -8.91 11.95 -16.25
CA ALA A 94 -8.78 11.05 -17.38
C ALA A 94 -8.14 9.69 -16.99
N GLY A 95 -7.12 9.73 -16.13
CA GLY A 95 -6.50 8.54 -15.55
C GLY A 95 -7.50 7.69 -14.74
N VAL A 96 -8.32 8.32 -13.89
CA VAL A 96 -9.38 7.65 -13.11
C VAL A 96 -10.37 6.95 -14.04
N VAL A 97 -10.86 7.63 -15.07
CA VAL A 97 -11.83 7.07 -16.03
C VAL A 97 -11.22 5.86 -16.77
N CYS A 98 -9.97 5.98 -17.21
CA CYS A 98 -9.24 4.89 -17.86
C CYS A 98 -9.08 3.68 -16.93
N ALA A 99 -8.66 3.92 -15.68
CA ALA A 99 -8.53 2.89 -14.65
C ALA A 99 -9.85 2.14 -14.39
N VAL A 100 -10.95 2.87 -14.18
CA VAL A 100 -12.28 2.26 -13.96
C VAL A 100 -12.69 1.40 -15.15
N THR A 101 -12.46 1.90 -16.38
CA THR A 101 -12.75 1.15 -17.60
C THR A 101 -11.95 -0.15 -17.68
N ALA A 102 -10.67 -0.10 -17.33
CA ALA A 102 -9.81 -1.30 -17.31
C ALA A 102 -10.30 -2.35 -16.30
N ILE A 103 -10.72 -1.95 -15.09
CA ILE A 103 -11.29 -2.89 -14.11
C ILE A 103 -12.54 -3.55 -14.69
N VAL A 104 -13.47 -2.77 -15.24
CA VAL A 104 -14.73 -3.29 -15.78
C VAL A 104 -14.46 -4.34 -16.85
N LEU A 105 -13.52 -4.07 -17.76
CA LEU A 105 -13.12 -5.00 -18.82
C LEU A 105 -12.44 -6.27 -18.27
N LEU A 106 -11.63 -6.16 -17.20
CA LEU A 106 -11.00 -7.33 -16.58
C LEU A 106 -11.97 -8.16 -15.73
N SER A 107 -13.03 -7.54 -15.21
CA SER A 107 -14.01 -8.16 -14.30
C SER A 107 -15.15 -8.88 -15.01
N GLY A 108 -15.26 -8.71 -16.33
CA GLY A 108 -16.24 -9.37 -17.20
C GLY A 108 -15.83 -10.77 -17.66
#